data_AF-A0A920QWA7-F1
#
_entry.id   AF-A0A920QWA7-F1
#
_cell.length_a   1.000
_cell.length_b   1.000
_cell.length_c   1.000
_cell.angle_alpha   90.00
_cell.angle_beta   90.00
_cell.angle_gamma   90.00
#
_symmetry.space_group_name_H-M   'P 1'
#
loop_
_entity.id
_entity.type
_entity.pdbx_description
1 polymer ?
#
loop_
_entity_poly.entity_id
_entity_poly.type
_entity_poly.pdbx_seq_one_letter_code
_entity_poly.pdbx_strand_id
1 'polypeptide(L)'
;MVVGGLEKVFEIGKIFRNEGIDLNHNPEFTSMESYEAFTDYNDMMNLVENIFENVSLNVKGTSKIIFRETEFDLSEPWPRLNLREKLYEPLG
;
A
#
# COMPACT_ATOMS: atom_id res chain seq x y z
N MET A 1 13.86 6.98 15.74
CA MET A 1 12.49 7.05 16.27
C MET A 1 12.14 5.77 17.02
N VAL A 2 12.07 4.61 16.35
CA VAL A 2 11.79 3.32 17.01
C VAL A 2 12.85 2.94 18.05
N VAL A 3 14.14 3.05 17.72
CA VAL A 3 15.25 2.84 18.68
C VAL A 3 15.18 3.79 19.88
N GLY A 4 14.54 4.96 19.72
CA GLY A 4 14.34 5.95 20.78
C GLY A 4 13.13 5.68 21.66
N GLY A 5 12.46 4.54 21.52
CA GLY A 5 11.31 4.13 22.34
C GLY A 5 9.93 4.48 21.77
N LEU A 6 9.85 5.02 20.55
CA LEU A 6 8.57 5.25 19.86
C LEU A 6 8.16 4.01 19.07
N GLU A 7 7.30 3.17 19.65
CA GLU A 7 6.97 1.84 19.13
C GLU A 7 6.10 1.86 17.87
N LYS A 8 5.32 2.92 17.63
CA LYS A 8 4.49 3.09 16.43
C LYS A 8 4.66 4.49 15.89
N VAL A 9 5.20 4.62 14.68
CA VAL A 9 5.46 5.92 14.04
C VAL A 9 5.11 5.85 12.57
N PHE A 10 4.64 6.96 12.03
CA PHE A 10 4.49 7.13 10.59
C PHE A 10 4.88 8.54 10.18
N GLU A 11 5.22 8.72 8.91
CA GLU A 11 5.51 10.00 8.28
C GLU A 11 4.79 10.08 6.94
N ILE A 12 4.22 11.25 6.63
CA ILE A 12 3.73 11.58 5.27
C ILE A 12 4.57 12.76 4.78
N GLY A 13 5.36 12.52 3.73
CA GLY A 13 6.37 13.47 3.30
C GLY A 13 6.61 13.44 1.80
N LYS A 14 7.42 14.39 1.33
CA LYS A 14 7.87 14.48 -0.07
C LYS A 14 9.16 13.70 -0.25
N ILE A 15 9.17 12.82 -1.23
CA ILE A 15 10.37 12.11 -1.69
C ILE A 15 10.76 12.69 -3.04
N PHE A 16 12.06 12.94 -3.20
CA PHE A 16 12.65 13.44 -4.44
C PHE A 16 13.50 12.34 -5.07
N ARG A 17 13.28 12.06 -6.37
CA ARG A 17 14.09 11.13 -7.15
C ARG A 17 14.60 11.81 -8.41
N ASN A 18 15.90 11.73 -8.64
CA ASN A 18 16.53 12.25 -9.85
C ASN A 18 16.47 11.18 -10.97
N GLU A 19 15.25 10.87 -11.42
CA GLU A 19 14.91 9.86 -12.42
C GLU A 19 14.20 10.50 -13.62
N GLY A 20 13.98 9.73 -14.70
CA GLY A 20 13.24 10.19 -15.87
C GLY A 20 11.76 10.48 -15.57
N ILE A 21 11.17 11.43 -16.30
CA ILE A 21 9.76 11.82 -16.14
C ILE A 21 8.91 11.13 -17.20
N ASP A 22 7.82 10.50 -16.76
CA ASP A 22 6.78 9.96 -17.65
C ASP A 22 5.38 10.11 -17.01
N LEU A 23 4.35 9.52 -17.64
CA LEU A 23 2.96 9.62 -17.18
C LEU A 23 2.72 9.06 -15.76
N ASN A 24 3.60 8.19 -15.26
CA ASN A 24 3.49 7.54 -13.97
C ASN A 24 4.66 7.91 -13.02
N HIS A 25 5.67 8.65 -13.47
CA HIS A 25 6.85 9.02 -12.69
C HIS A 25 7.02 10.54 -12.61
N ASN A 26 6.83 11.09 -11.40
CA ASN A 26 7.09 12.49 -11.08
C ASN A 26 8.35 12.58 -10.19
N PRO A 27 9.29 13.51 -10.42
CA PRO A 27 10.54 13.61 -9.65
C PRO A 27 10.32 14.00 -8.18
N GLU A 28 9.12 14.45 -7.84
CA GLU A 28 8.65 14.68 -6.48
C GLU A 28 7.31 13.97 -6.27
N PHE A 29 7.20 13.10 -5.27
CA PHE A 29 5.93 12.47 -4.93
C PHE A 29 5.75 12.36 -3.42
N THR A 30 4.49 12.26 -2.99
CA THR A 30 4.14 12.11 -1.57
C THR A 30 4.11 10.63 -1.22
N SER A 31 4.78 10.24 -0.14
CA SER A 31 4.80 8.88 0.38
C SER A 31 4.36 8.86 1.85
N MET A 32 3.82 7.72 2.28
CA MET A 32 3.65 7.40 3.70
C MET A 32 4.65 6.29 4.06
N GLU A 33 5.46 6.51 5.09
CA GLU A 33 6.27 5.46 5.72
C GLU A 33 5.71 5.17 7.11
N SER A 34 5.61 3.88 7.49
CA SER A 34 5.12 3.44 8.79
C SER A 34 6.04 2.39 9.37
N TYR A 35 6.29 2.46 10.68
CA TYR A 35 7.05 1.49 11.45
C TYR A 35 6.30 1.14 12.73
N GLU A 36 6.18 -0.16 12.99
CA GLU A 36 5.64 -0.73 14.22
C GLU A 36 6.64 -1.73 14.81
N ALA A 37 6.90 -1.63 16.11
CA ALA A 37 7.78 -2.54 16.84
C ALA A 37 7.08 -3.87 17.11
N PHE A 38 7.85 -4.96 17.16
CA PHE A 38 7.38 -6.33 17.45
C PHE A 38 6.40 -6.91 16.41
N THR A 39 6.32 -6.32 15.23
CA THR A 39 5.52 -6.81 14.10
C THR A 39 6.39 -7.30 12.95
N ASP A 40 5.82 -8.15 12.10
CA ASP A 40 6.43 -8.57 10.85
C ASP A 40 5.67 -8.06 9.62
N TYR A 41 6.07 -8.53 8.44
CA TYR A 41 5.48 -8.08 7.18
C TYR A 41 4.00 -8.50 7.03
N ASN A 42 3.51 -9.52 7.75
CA ASN A 42 2.11 -9.92 7.75
C ASN A 42 1.24 -8.89 8.46
N ASP A 43 1.73 -8.32 9.56
CA ASP A 43 1.06 -7.21 10.25
C ASP A 43 1.00 -5.97 9.36
N MET A 44 2.08 -5.69 8.62
CA MET A 44 2.11 -4.57 7.66
C MET A 44 1.19 -4.81 6.46
N MET A 45 1.05 -6.05 5.98
CA MET A 45 0.05 -6.39 4.96
C MET A 45 -1.38 -6.10 5.48
N ASN A 46 -1.71 -6.57 6.69
CA ASN A 46 -3.01 -6.29 7.32
C ASN A 46 -3.24 -4.77 7.48
N LEU A 47 -2.21 -4.02 7.92
CA LEU A 47 -2.29 -2.57 8.08
C LEU A 47 -2.63 -1.88 6.75
N VAL A 48 -1.97 -2.26 5.65
CA VAL A 48 -2.23 -1.69 4.33
C VAL A 48 -3.63 -2.01 3.86
N GLU A 49 -4.07 -3.27 3.94
CA GLU A 49 -5.43 -3.69 3.56
C GLU A 49 -6.49 -2.85 4.31
N ASN A 50 -6.32 -2.73 5.63
CA ASN A 50 -7.19 -1.94 6.50
C ASN A 50 -7.20 -0.44 6.12
N ILE A 51 -6.05 0.16 5.80
CA ILE A 51 -5.99 1.58 5.41
C ILE A 51 -6.83 1.81 4.15
N PHE A 52 -6.70 0.96 3.14
CA PHE A 52 -7.41 1.14 1.87
C PHE A 52 -8.92 0.99 2.02
N GLU A 53 -9.38 -0.06 2.72
CA GLU A 53 -10.81 -0.26 2.97
C GLU A 53 -11.40 0.90 3.77
N ASN A 54 -10.77 1.27 4.90
CA ASN A 54 -11.26 2.34 5.74
C ASN A 54 -11.28 3.70 5.03
N VAL A 55 -10.24 4.03 4.25
CA VAL A 55 -10.23 5.28 3.48
C VAL A 55 -11.36 5.28 2.46
N SER A 56 -11.58 4.18 1.74
CA SER A 56 -12.66 4.11 0.75
C SER A 56 -14.03 4.23 1.40
N LEU A 57 -14.27 3.54 2.51
CA LEU A 57 -15.51 3.65 3.27
C LEU A 57 -15.74 5.08 3.79
N ASN A 58 -14.72 5.74 4.33
CA ASN A 58 -14.86 7.10 4.86
C ASN A 58 -15.04 8.16 3.77
N VAL A 59 -14.39 8.01 2.61
CA VAL A 59 -14.43 9.00 1.52
C VAL A 59 -15.61 8.78 0.57
N LYS A 60 -16.00 7.53 0.31
CA LYS A 60 -17.01 7.16 -0.69
C LYS A 60 -18.22 6.41 -0.13
N GLY A 61 -18.19 5.96 1.12
CA GLY A 61 -19.26 5.15 1.72
C GLY A 61 -19.30 3.69 1.25
N THR A 62 -18.28 3.22 0.52
CA THR A 62 -18.21 1.86 -0.04
C THR A 62 -16.77 1.42 -0.23
N SER A 63 -16.49 0.12 -0.12
CA SER A 63 -15.21 -0.51 -0.49
C SER A 63 -15.08 -0.73 -2.01
N LYS A 64 -16.20 -0.71 -2.74
CA LYS A 64 -16.23 -0.95 -4.19
C LYS A 64 -16.01 0.32 -4.97
N ILE A 65 -15.01 0.32 -5.85
CA ILE A 65 -14.64 1.46 -6.69
C ILE A 65 -14.59 1.06 -8.16
N ILE A 66 -14.81 2.04 -9.04
CA ILE A 66 -14.55 1.89 -10.47
C ILE A 66 -13.29 2.68 -10.81
N PHE A 67 -12.32 2.03 -11.42
CA PHE A 67 -11.09 2.63 -11.92
C PHE A 67 -10.81 2.16 -13.34
N ARG A 68 -10.73 3.09 -14.30
CA ARG A 68 -10.52 2.82 -15.73
C ARG A 68 -11.40 1.68 -16.25
N GLU A 69 -12.71 1.83 -16.07
CA GLU A 69 -13.76 0.88 -16.49
C GLU A 69 -13.76 -0.47 -15.75
N THR A 70 -12.83 -0.68 -14.83
CA THR A 70 -12.72 -1.91 -14.04
C THR A 70 -13.28 -1.68 -12.64
N GLU A 71 -14.13 -2.59 -12.17
CA GLU A 71 -14.60 -2.61 -10.78
C GLU A 71 -13.56 -3.30 -9.90
N PHE A 72 -13.24 -2.67 -8.77
CA PHE A 72 -12.37 -3.23 -7.73
C PHE A 72 -13.12 -3.22 -6.40
N ASP A 73 -12.98 -4.29 -5.63
CA ASP A 73 -13.38 -4.33 -4.23
C ASP A 73 -12.12 -4.17 -3.37
N LEU A 74 -12.07 -3.11 -2.57
CA LEU A 74 -10.94 -2.81 -1.69
C LEU A 74 -11.03 -3.50 -0.33
N SER A 75 -12.10 -4.27 -0.07
CA SER A 75 -12.27 -4.98 1.20
C SER A 75 -11.18 -6.03 1.43
N GLU A 76 -10.77 -6.19 2.70
CA GLU A 76 -9.88 -7.27 3.12
C GLU A 76 -10.64 -8.63 3.14
N PRO A 77 -9.97 -9.78 2.92
CA PRO A 77 -8.53 -9.95 2.72
C PRO A 77 -8.09 -9.91 1.25
N TRP A 78 -6.92 -9.34 0.99
CA TRP A 78 -6.31 -9.33 -0.35
C TRP A 78 -5.55 -10.64 -0.67
N PRO A 79 -5.44 -11.03 -1.95
CA PRO A 79 -4.62 -12.19 -2.34
C PRO A 79 -3.14 -12.02 -1.98
N ARG A 80 -2.58 -12.97 -1.22
CA ARG A 80 -1.15 -13.03 -0.89
C ARG A 80 -0.45 -14.02 -1.81
N LEU A 81 0.45 -13.51 -2.65
CA LEU A 81 1.11 -14.32 -3.67
C LEU A 81 2.60 -14.47 -3.35
N ASN A 82 3.10 -15.71 -3.42
CA ASN A 82 4.52 -15.95 -3.45
C ASN A 82 5.05 -15.62 -4.85
N LEU A 83 6.02 -14.71 -4.94
CA LEU A 83 6.58 -14.27 -6.22
C LEU A 83 7.14 -15.44 -7.04
N ARG A 84 7.85 -16.38 -6.40
CA ARG A 84 8.48 -17.50 -7.10
C ARG A 84 7.44 -18.44 -7.68
N GLU A 85 6.43 -18.79 -6.91
CA GLU A 85 5.33 -19.64 -7.37
C GLU A 85 4.59 -18.97 -8.53
N LYS A 86 4.31 -17.67 -8.41
CA LYS A 86 3.60 -16.92 -9.45
C LYS A 86 4.36 -16.81 -10.76
N LEU A 87 5.70 -16.80 -10.72
CA LEU A 87 6.54 -16.80 -11.93
C LEU A 87 6.51 -18.13 -12.71
N TYR A 88 6.22 -19.25 -12.03
CA TYR A 88 6.14 -20.56 -12.67
C TYR A 88 4.72 -20.94 -13.10
N GLU A 89 3.71 -20.16 -12.73
CA GLU A 89 2.36 -20.34 -13.24
C GLU A 89 2.31 -20.02 -14.75
N PRO A 90 1.71 -20.89 -15.58
CA PRO A 90 1.47 -20.57 -16.97
C PRO A 90 0.63 -19.30 -17.07
N LEU A 91 1.16 -18.29 -17.76
CA LEU A 91 0.34 -17.19 -18.24
C LEU A 91 -0.64 -17.81 -19.24
N GLY A 92 -1.94 -17.78 -18.92
CA GLY A 92 -3.00 -18.27 -19.79
C GLY A 92 -3.00 -17.59 -21.16
#